data_AF-A0AB33K8Q8-F1
#
_entry.id   AF-A0AB33K8Q8-F1
#
_cell.length_a   1.000
_cell.length_b   1.000
_cell.length_c   1.000
_cell.angle_alpha   90.00
_cell.angle_beta   90.00
_cell.angle_gamma   90.00
#
_symmetry.space_group_name_H-M   'P 1'
#
loop_
_entity.id
_entity.type
_entity.pdbx_description
1 polymer ?
#
loop_
_entity_poly.entity_id
_entity_poly.type
_entity_poly.pdbx_seq_one_letter_code
_entity_poly.pdbx_strand_id
1 'polypeptide(L)'
;MRPSALPRMRDQLLQHLTDPTAPLRADTGTDNQPGLDAEASRLRAAELFWVAPDMTALAVAAGDQLAAARWASADRPSPSGLIVFDGGIGSFDSGGVQIPVEAISWGAEDGALGIGLYLSRTRLAAEISQLGTLEEDAVPPLVPLRSHTLPITPEPVAFADLDPGIPTMVATTLAAAWALMQQVTLVDRRPAPADKSTARAYARRQQPLPGVTIVDLRRAYVPDYREEEGADPAGRRYRHRWVVTGHWRDQAHGPDRALRRRQWIPAYVKGPDGAPLLATEKVNVWRR
;
A
#
# COMPACT_ATOMS: atom_id res chain seq x y z
N MET A 1 -10.44 1.78 11.20
CA MET A 1 -10.06 3.21 11.38
C MET A 1 -10.83 4.06 10.36
N ARG A 2 -10.73 5.40 10.35
CA ARG A 2 -11.37 6.26 9.32
C ARG A 2 -10.32 7.15 8.64
N PRO A 3 -10.43 7.45 7.32
CA PRO A 3 -9.48 8.30 6.62
C PRO A 3 -9.28 9.67 7.29
N SER A 4 -10.36 10.30 7.75
CA SER A 4 -10.34 11.63 8.36
C SER A 4 -9.58 11.71 9.68
N ALA A 5 -9.35 10.58 10.35
CA ALA A 5 -8.63 10.49 11.62
C ALA A 5 -7.11 10.34 11.42
N LEU A 6 -6.65 9.99 10.22
CA LEU A 6 -5.25 9.68 9.94
C LEU A 6 -4.26 10.79 10.33
N PRO A 7 -4.54 12.10 10.10
CA PRO A 7 -3.65 13.16 10.57
C PRO A 7 -3.46 13.15 12.08
N ARG A 8 -4.55 12.96 12.84
CA ARG A 8 -4.50 12.89 14.29
C ARG A 8 -3.74 11.66 14.76
N MET A 9 -3.97 10.51 14.14
CA MET A 9 -3.29 9.27 14.47
C MET A 9 -1.78 9.39 14.26
N ARG A 10 -1.36 9.98 13.13
CA ARG A 10 0.05 10.31 12.88
C ARG A 10 0.60 11.25 13.95
N ASP A 11 -0.11 12.32 14.29
CA ASP A 11 0.38 13.27 15.30
C ASP A 11 0.50 12.64 16.69
N GLN A 12 -0.42 11.75 17.07
CA GLN A 12 -0.34 10.99 18.31
C GLN A 12 0.86 10.03 18.27
N LEU A 13 1.05 9.27 17.20
CA LEU A 13 2.25 8.44 17.03
C LEU A 13 3.54 9.28 17.14
N LEU A 14 3.59 10.45 16.51
CA LEU A 14 4.72 11.37 16.64
C LEU A 14 4.97 11.80 18.10
N GLN A 15 3.91 12.03 18.89
CA GLN A 15 4.05 12.30 20.33
C GLN A 15 4.69 11.11 21.05
N HIS A 16 4.19 9.88 20.84
CA HIS A 16 4.76 8.68 21.45
C HIS A 16 6.21 8.43 21.03
N LEU A 17 6.58 8.77 19.79
CA LEU A 17 7.94 8.61 19.30
C LEU A 17 8.91 9.65 19.84
N THR A 18 8.45 10.83 20.28
CA THR A 18 9.32 11.99 20.55
C THR A 18 9.27 12.51 21.97
N ASP A 19 8.21 12.20 22.72
CA ASP A 19 8.12 12.50 24.15
C ASP A 19 9.01 11.51 24.94
N PRO A 20 10.05 12.00 25.64
CA PRO A 20 10.92 11.14 26.45
C PRO A 20 10.20 10.35 27.54
N THR A 21 9.01 10.78 27.94
CA THR A 21 8.21 10.14 28.99
C THR A 21 7.21 9.14 28.45
N ALA A 22 6.98 9.10 27.12
CA ALA A 22 6.08 8.13 26.53
C ALA A 22 6.68 6.72 26.63
N PRO A 23 5.93 5.69 27.06
CA PRO A 23 6.46 4.33 27.25
C PRO A 23 7.22 3.79 26.04
N LEU A 24 6.68 3.99 24.83
CA LEU A 24 7.34 3.60 23.58
C LEU A 24 8.79 4.12 23.48
N ARG A 25 9.03 5.39 23.86
CA ARG A 25 10.36 5.99 23.80
C ARG A 25 11.17 5.66 25.06
N ALA A 26 10.58 5.75 26.23
CA ALA A 26 11.25 5.54 27.52
C ALA A 26 11.79 4.11 27.67
N ASP A 27 11.02 3.11 27.20
CA ASP A 27 11.36 1.69 27.32
C ASP A 27 12.27 1.22 26.17
N THR A 28 12.45 2.03 25.13
CA THR A 28 13.35 1.72 24.02
C THR A 28 14.79 2.00 24.43
N GLY A 29 15.65 0.97 24.36
CA GLY A 29 17.08 1.10 24.67
C GLY A 29 17.78 2.18 23.84
N THR A 30 18.86 2.76 24.39
CA THR A 30 19.58 3.90 23.80
C THR A 30 20.03 3.66 22.35
N ASP A 31 20.43 2.43 22.04
CA ASP A 31 20.94 2.06 20.70
C ASP A 31 19.85 2.12 19.62
N ASN A 32 18.59 2.03 20.02
CA ASN A 32 17.42 2.06 19.12
C ASN A 32 16.74 3.44 19.05
N GLN A 33 17.15 4.40 19.91
CA GLN A 33 16.61 5.77 19.88
C GLN A 33 16.80 6.47 18.52
N PRO A 34 17.94 6.33 17.82
CA PRO A 34 18.09 6.90 16.48
C PRO A 34 17.04 6.41 15.48
N GLY A 35 16.64 5.14 15.59
CA GLY A 35 15.57 4.56 14.75
C GLY A 35 14.21 5.19 15.01
N LEU A 36 13.89 5.51 16.27
CA LEU A 36 12.66 6.25 16.61
C LEU A 36 12.69 7.68 16.06
N ASP A 37 13.85 8.33 16.10
CA ASP A 37 14.04 9.69 15.57
C ASP A 37 13.93 9.72 14.04
N ALA A 38 14.49 8.72 13.35
CA ALA A 38 14.34 8.53 11.91
C ALA A 38 12.87 8.30 11.53
N GLU A 39 12.16 7.45 12.27
CA GLU A 39 10.73 7.19 12.05
C GLU A 39 9.88 8.46 12.26
N ALA A 40 10.13 9.20 13.34
CA ALA A 40 9.45 10.45 13.59
C ALA A 40 9.72 11.49 12.49
N SER A 41 10.94 11.56 11.98
CA SER A 41 11.31 12.46 10.88
C SER A 41 10.58 12.10 9.58
N ARG A 42 10.56 10.81 9.23
CA ARG A 42 9.80 10.28 8.09
C ARG A 42 8.31 10.58 8.20
N LEU A 43 7.70 10.35 9.36
CA LEU A 43 6.27 10.61 9.59
C LEU A 43 5.93 12.09 9.49
N ARG A 44 6.77 13.01 9.99
CA ARG A 44 6.53 14.45 9.86
C ARG A 44 6.46 14.91 8.39
N ALA A 45 7.32 14.34 7.55
CA ALA A 45 7.37 14.64 6.11
C ALA A 45 6.33 13.87 5.28
N ALA A 46 5.62 12.91 5.88
CA ALA A 46 4.76 11.98 5.16
C ALA A 46 3.49 12.65 4.62
N GLU A 47 3.27 12.50 3.31
CA GLU A 47 1.93 12.59 2.72
C GLU A 47 1.06 11.41 3.17
N LEU A 48 -0.23 11.65 3.36
CA LEU A 48 -1.14 10.67 3.96
C LEU A 48 -2.01 9.98 2.90
N PHE A 49 -1.98 8.66 2.87
CA PHE A 49 -2.77 7.84 1.95
C PHE A 49 -3.66 6.86 2.72
N TRP A 50 -4.92 6.77 2.31
CA TRP A 50 -5.86 5.77 2.80
C TRP A 50 -6.34 4.92 1.64
N VAL A 51 -6.10 3.62 1.69
CA VAL A 51 -6.48 2.67 0.64
C VAL A 51 -7.79 2.00 1.05
N ALA A 52 -8.82 2.13 0.19
CA ALA A 52 -10.11 1.50 0.40
C ALA A 52 -10.02 -0.04 0.32
N PRO A 53 -10.94 -0.79 0.96
CA PRO A 53 -10.83 -2.26 1.05
C PRO A 53 -10.64 -2.99 -0.28
N ASP A 54 -11.39 -2.62 -1.32
CA ASP A 54 -11.28 -3.27 -2.64
C ASP A 54 -9.94 -2.98 -3.32
N MET A 55 -9.43 -1.76 -3.15
CA MET A 55 -8.11 -1.37 -3.63
C MET A 55 -7.00 -2.08 -2.84
N THR A 56 -7.17 -2.28 -1.53
CA THR A 56 -6.26 -3.07 -0.69
C THR A 56 -6.20 -4.51 -1.20
N ALA A 57 -7.36 -5.14 -1.39
CA ALA A 57 -7.45 -6.51 -1.89
C ALA A 57 -6.81 -6.64 -3.28
N LEU A 58 -7.01 -5.65 -4.16
CA LEU A 58 -6.34 -5.62 -5.46
C LEU A 58 -4.82 -5.48 -5.32
N ALA A 59 -4.33 -4.60 -4.45
CA ALA A 59 -2.89 -4.41 -4.25
C ALA A 59 -2.21 -5.70 -3.74
N VAL A 60 -2.83 -6.40 -2.80
CA VAL A 60 -2.35 -7.70 -2.29
C VAL A 60 -2.34 -8.73 -3.42
N ALA A 61 -3.47 -8.91 -4.12
CA ALA A 61 -3.57 -9.89 -5.20
C ALA A 61 -2.63 -9.60 -6.39
N ALA A 62 -2.45 -8.33 -6.73
CA ALA A 62 -1.50 -7.90 -7.76
C ALA A 62 -0.05 -8.09 -7.29
N GLY A 63 0.22 -7.88 -6.00
CA GLY A 63 1.51 -8.16 -5.38
C GLY A 63 1.88 -9.64 -5.45
N ASP A 64 0.96 -10.56 -5.13
CA ASP A 64 1.19 -12.01 -5.17
C ASP A 64 1.58 -12.53 -6.56
N GLN A 65 1.05 -11.89 -7.62
CA GLN A 65 1.38 -12.23 -9.00
C GLN A 65 2.67 -11.57 -9.50
N LEU A 66 3.27 -10.69 -8.72
CA LEU A 66 4.46 -9.97 -9.10
C LEU A 66 5.67 -10.88 -8.86
N ALA A 67 5.85 -11.85 -9.77
CA ALA A 67 6.88 -12.90 -9.70
C ALA A 67 8.32 -12.36 -9.57
N ALA A 68 8.55 -11.14 -10.06
CA ALA A 68 9.71 -10.32 -9.76
C ALA A 68 9.20 -8.96 -9.31
N ALA A 69 8.83 -8.83 -8.03
CA ALA A 69 8.57 -7.53 -7.45
C ALA A 69 9.76 -6.65 -7.76
N ARG A 70 9.57 -5.64 -8.61
CA ARG A 70 10.62 -4.69 -8.88
C ARG A 70 10.45 -3.53 -7.94
N TRP A 71 11.45 -3.32 -7.11
CA TRP A 71 11.55 -2.13 -6.31
C TRP A 71 12.04 -1.01 -7.19
N ALA A 72 11.18 -0.04 -7.45
CA ALA A 72 11.54 1.20 -8.12
C ALA A 72 11.20 2.35 -7.19
N SER A 73 12.23 2.95 -6.59
CA SER A 73 12.04 4.10 -5.72
C SER A 73 11.37 5.29 -6.45
N ALA A 74 11.45 5.33 -7.78
CA ALA A 74 10.76 6.32 -8.61
C ALA A 74 9.23 6.11 -8.69
N ASP A 75 8.72 4.90 -8.40
CA ASP A 75 7.29 4.60 -8.52
C ASP A 75 6.45 5.15 -7.35
N ARG A 76 7.11 5.62 -6.28
CA ARG A 76 6.46 6.19 -5.10
C ARG A 76 5.55 7.37 -5.47
N PRO A 77 4.34 7.47 -4.91
CA PRO A 77 3.43 8.59 -5.17
C PRO A 77 3.90 9.92 -4.56
N SER A 78 4.84 9.87 -3.60
CA SER A 78 5.46 11.02 -2.94
C SER A 78 6.86 10.65 -2.41
N PRO A 79 7.77 11.61 -2.16
CA PRO A 79 9.09 11.32 -1.59
C PRO A 79 9.02 10.65 -0.20
N SER A 80 8.06 11.06 0.63
CA SER A 80 7.75 10.46 1.92
C SER A 80 6.25 10.31 2.08
N GLY A 81 5.80 9.21 2.68
CA GLY A 81 4.38 8.93 2.82
C GLY A 81 4.07 7.92 3.91
N LEU A 82 2.82 7.94 4.37
CA LEU A 82 2.19 6.99 5.27
C LEU A 82 0.93 6.49 4.60
N ILE A 83 0.89 5.21 4.27
CA ILE A 83 -0.26 4.53 3.65
C ILE A 83 -0.91 3.60 4.65
N VAL A 84 -2.22 3.74 4.84
CA VAL A 84 -3.05 2.81 5.62
C VAL A 84 -3.89 2.00 4.67
N PHE A 85 -3.83 0.68 4.80
CA PHE A 85 -4.63 -0.27 4.05
C PHE A 85 -5.84 -0.68 4.87
N ASP A 86 -7.05 -0.28 4.46
CA ASP A 86 -8.26 -0.70 5.16
C ASP A 86 -8.43 -2.22 5.05
N GLY A 87 -8.55 -2.89 6.20
CA GLY A 87 -8.54 -4.35 6.32
C GLY A 87 -7.14 -4.99 6.46
N GLY A 88 -6.06 -4.23 6.28
CA GLY A 88 -4.68 -4.72 6.33
C GLY A 88 -4.25 -5.52 5.10
N ILE A 89 -2.95 -5.83 5.03
CA ILE A 89 -2.34 -6.49 3.87
C ILE A 89 -1.98 -7.96 4.14
N GLY A 90 -2.31 -8.48 5.33
CA GLY A 90 -1.96 -9.81 5.80
C GLY A 90 -1.03 -9.76 7.02
N SER A 91 -0.46 -10.91 7.36
CA SER A 91 0.45 -11.08 8.49
C SER A 91 1.78 -11.68 8.06
N PHE A 92 2.85 -11.41 8.82
CA PHE A 92 4.12 -12.12 8.69
C PHE A 92 4.44 -12.87 9.98
N ASP A 93 5.17 -13.98 9.86
CA ASP A 93 5.65 -14.72 11.03
C ASP A 93 6.85 -14.02 11.64
N SER A 94 6.81 -13.85 12.96
CA SER A 94 7.95 -13.43 13.76
C SER A 94 8.02 -14.31 15.00
N GLY A 95 8.83 -15.38 14.91
CA GLY A 95 9.05 -16.29 16.02
C GLY A 95 7.79 -17.10 16.39
N GLY A 96 7.01 -17.52 15.39
CA GLY A 96 5.77 -18.27 15.59
C GLY A 96 4.53 -17.41 15.89
N VAL A 97 4.70 -16.08 15.98
CA VAL A 97 3.60 -15.14 16.14
C VAL A 97 3.28 -14.51 14.80
N GLN A 98 2.02 -14.57 14.40
CA GLN A 98 1.52 -13.94 13.17
C GLN A 98 1.21 -12.47 13.45
N ILE A 99 2.02 -11.56 12.91
CA ILE A 99 1.89 -10.12 13.14
C ILE A 99 1.17 -9.48 11.93
N PRO A 100 -0.05 -8.94 12.10
CA PRO A 100 -0.74 -8.25 11.01
C PRO A 100 -0.08 -6.92 10.67
N VAL A 101 -0.19 -6.50 9.42
CA VAL A 101 0.26 -5.17 8.95
C VAL A 101 -0.92 -4.39 8.37
N GLU A 102 -1.16 -3.19 8.89
CA GLU A 102 -2.26 -2.31 8.47
C GLU A 102 -1.77 -0.99 7.86
N ALA A 103 -0.54 -0.57 8.15
CA ALA A 103 0.03 0.62 7.55
C ALA A 103 1.53 0.48 7.27
N ILE A 104 2.00 1.26 6.32
CA ILE A 104 3.41 1.34 5.93
C ILE A 104 3.78 2.81 5.77
N SER A 105 4.94 3.22 6.28
CA SER A 105 5.55 4.53 5.94
C SER A 105 6.79 4.34 5.10
N TRP A 106 7.09 5.31 4.24
CA TRP A 106 8.36 5.40 3.52
C TRP A 106 8.90 6.83 3.58
N GLY A 107 10.22 6.97 3.46
CA GLY A 107 10.91 8.26 3.44
C GLY A 107 12.42 8.10 3.41
N ALA A 108 13.14 9.19 3.14
CA ALA A 108 14.60 9.16 3.17
C ALA A 108 15.11 8.90 4.60
N GLU A 109 16.11 8.02 4.72
CA GLU A 109 16.80 7.68 5.97
C GLU A 109 18.26 7.37 5.63
N ASP A 110 19.20 8.22 6.04
CA ASP A 110 20.64 8.04 5.84
C ASP A 110 21.09 7.65 4.43
N GLY A 111 20.48 8.27 3.41
CA GLY A 111 20.77 7.99 1.99
C GLY A 111 20.09 6.72 1.44
N ALA A 112 19.34 6.01 2.28
CA ALA A 112 18.47 4.90 1.93
C ALA A 112 16.99 5.32 1.97
N LEU A 113 16.13 4.38 1.56
CA LEU A 113 14.70 4.46 1.69
C LEU A 113 14.28 3.67 2.92
N GLY A 114 13.99 4.36 4.01
CA GLY A 114 13.49 3.72 5.21
C GLY A 114 12.00 3.41 5.09
N ILE A 115 11.62 2.24 5.58
CA ILE A 115 10.28 1.66 5.57
C ILE A 115 9.88 1.31 7.00
N GLY A 116 8.75 1.85 7.46
CA GLY A 116 8.17 1.56 8.78
C GLY A 116 6.88 0.76 8.65
N LEU A 117 6.70 -0.28 9.45
CA LEU A 117 5.51 -1.14 9.45
C LEU A 117 4.68 -0.91 10.71
N TYR A 118 3.35 -0.85 10.56
CA TYR A 118 2.47 -0.57 11.68
C TYR A 118 1.22 -1.46 11.70
N LEU A 119 0.74 -1.66 12.93
CA LEU A 119 -0.57 -2.22 13.25
C LEU A 119 -1.42 -1.16 13.95
N SER A 120 -2.74 -1.13 13.79
CA SER A 120 -3.56 -0.24 14.62
C SER A 120 -3.65 -0.74 16.06
N ARG A 121 -3.74 0.19 17.01
CA ARG A 121 -4.00 -0.14 18.42
C ARG A 121 -5.26 -0.97 18.61
N THR A 122 -6.31 -0.68 17.82
CA THR A 122 -7.57 -1.45 17.85
C THR A 122 -7.35 -2.89 17.41
N ARG A 123 -6.54 -3.12 16.38
CA ARG A 123 -6.23 -4.48 15.94
C ARG A 123 -5.36 -5.20 16.97
N LEU A 124 -4.34 -4.53 17.53
CA LEU A 124 -3.54 -5.09 18.63
C LEU A 124 -4.43 -5.50 19.81
N ALA A 125 -5.36 -4.63 20.24
CA ALA A 125 -6.29 -4.91 21.33
C ALA A 125 -7.13 -6.16 21.06
N ALA A 126 -7.58 -6.34 19.81
CA ALA A 126 -8.33 -7.52 19.41
C ALA A 126 -7.48 -8.80 19.50
N GLU A 127 -6.24 -8.76 18.99
CA GLU A 127 -5.31 -9.91 18.99
C GLU A 127 -4.95 -10.34 20.43
N ILE A 128 -4.75 -9.39 21.35
CA ILE A 128 -4.35 -9.69 22.73
C ILE A 128 -5.53 -9.75 23.72
N SER A 129 -6.76 -9.65 23.25
CA SER A 129 -7.96 -9.55 24.10
C SER A 129 -8.11 -10.69 25.11
N GLN A 130 -7.59 -11.88 24.79
CA GLN A 130 -7.57 -13.05 25.69
C GLN A 130 -6.44 -13.01 26.73
N LEU A 131 -5.40 -12.21 26.48
CA LEU A 131 -4.22 -12.07 27.34
C LEU A 131 -4.33 -10.89 28.30
N GLY A 132 -5.16 -9.88 27.97
CA GLY A 132 -5.39 -8.73 28.83
C GLY A 132 -6.02 -7.55 28.12
N THR A 133 -6.04 -6.41 28.81
CA THR A 133 -6.50 -5.13 28.28
C THR A 133 -5.30 -4.24 27.98
N LEU A 134 -5.29 -3.56 26.84
CA LEU A 134 -4.26 -2.56 26.53
C LEU A 134 -4.47 -1.30 27.39
N GLU A 135 -3.38 -0.79 27.95
CA GLU A 135 -3.35 0.57 28.46
C GLU A 135 -3.34 1.55 27.28
N GLU A 136 -4.52 2.07 26.95
CA GLU A 136 -4.75 2.82 25.72
C GLU A 136 -3.84 4.06 25.60
N ASP A 137 -3.57 4.73 26.72
CA ASP A 137 -2.73 5.93 26.78
C ASP A 137 -1.23 5.64 26.65
N ALA A 138 -0.78 4.41 26.91
CA ALA A 138 0.61 4.00 26.74
C ALA A 138 0.93 3.62 25.29
N VAL A 139 -0.10 3.23 24.52
CA VAL A 139 0.04 2.64 23.19
C VAL A 139 -0.40 3.63 22.11
N PRO A 140 0.44 3.96 21.13
CA PRO A 140 0.06 4.86 20.04
C PRO A 140 -1.07 4.24 19.18
N PRO A 141 -1.90 5.06 18.52
CA PRO A 141 -3.00 4.56 17.69
C PRO A 141 -2.53 3.77 16.46
N LEU A 142 -1.30 4.03 15.99
CA LEU A 142 -0.54 3.18 15.07
C LEU A 142 0.69 2.68 15.82
N VAL A 143 0.76 1.37 16.05
CA VAL A 143 1.84 0.71 16.80
C VAL A 143 2.95 0.35 15.83
N PRO A 144 4.18 0.90 15.98
CA PRO A 144 5.30 0.52 15.15
C PRO A 144 5.70 -0.92 15.44
N LEU A 145 5.85 -1.71 14.39
CA LEU A 145 6.22 -3.13 14.45
C LEU A 145 7.72 -3.31 14.18
N ARG A 146 8.18 -2.72 13.08
CA ARG A 146 9.55 -2.87 12.59
C ARG A 146 9.89 -1.77 11.59
N SER A 147 11.14 -1.33 11.62
CA SER A 147 11.72 -0.43 10.63
C SER A 147 12.79 -1.15 9.82
N HIS A 148 12.91 -0.76 8.57
CA HIS A 148 13.79 -1.37 7.58
C HIS A 148 14.37 -0.30 6.68
N THR A 149 15.54 -0.55 6.11
CA THR A 149 16.14 0.34 5.12
C THR A 149 16.37 -0.41 3.81
N LEU A 150 16.00 0.24 2.71
CA LEU A 150 16.15 -0.29 1.36
C LEU A 150 17.02 0.67 0.55
N PRO A 151 17.88 0.17 -0.35
CA PRO A 151 18.65 1.07 -1.20
C PRO A 151 17.71 1.88 -2.09
N ILE A 152 18.07 3.15 -2.31
CA ILE A 152 17.43 3.99 -3.33
C ILE A 152 18.09 3.63 -4.66
N THR A 153 17.36 2.91 -5.50
CA THR A 153 17.87 2.49 -6.81
C THR A 153 17.36 3.44 -7.91
N PRO A 154 18.23 3.89 -8.83
CA PRO A 154 17.83 4.71 -9.98
C PRO A 154 17.07 3.87 -11.02
N GLU A 155 17.41 2.58 -11.14
CA GLU A 155 16.72 1.61 -11.97
C GLU A 155 15.89 0.65 -11.11
N PRO A 156 14.79 0.08 -11.64
CA PRO A 156 14.05 -0.95 -10.92
C PRO A 156 14.91 -2.20 -10.69
N VAL A 157 15.00 -2.65 -9.44
CA VAL A 157 15.75 -3.87 -9.07
C VAL A 157 14.77 -4.95 -8.63
N ALA A 158 15.03 -6.21 -8.97
CA ALA A 158 14.21 -7.30 -8.48
C ALA A 158 14.38 -7.45 -6.97
N PHE A 159 13.25 -7.59 -6.27
CA PHE A 159 13.21 -7.64 -4.82
C PHE A 159 13.92 -8.87 -4.25
N ALA A 160 13.96 -9.96 -5.02
CA ALA A 160 14.74 -11.15 -4.69
C ALA A 160 16.25 -10.85 -4.55
N ASP A 161 16.74 -9.81 -5.23
CA ASP A 161 18.16 -9.44 -5.24
C ASP A 161 18.53 -8.43 -4.14
N LEU A 162 17.54 -7.86 -3.43
CA LEU A 162 17.73 -6.74 -2.51
C LEU A 162 17.99 -7.16 -1.04
N ASP A 163 17.95 -8.47 -0.72
CA ASP A 163 17.79 -9.03 0.65
C ASP A 163 17.30 -8.00 1.69
N PRO A 164 16.04 -7.57 1.53
CA PRO A 164 15.58 -6.30 2.09
C PRO A 164 15.26 -6.38 3.59
N GLY A 165 15.34 -7.56 4.19
CA GLY A 165 14.93 -7.82 5.57
C GLY A 165 13.45 -7.55 5.86
N ILE A 166 12.66 -7.14 4.87
CA ILE A 166 11.22 -6.88 4.98
C ILE A 166 10.43 -8.08 4.46
N PRO A 167 9.26 -8.40 5.05
CA PRO A 167 8.43 -9.50 4.57
C PRO A 167 8.06 -9.34 3.09
N THR A 168 8.16 -10.41 2.30
CA THR A 168 7.89 -10.36 0.85
C THR A 168 6.51 -9.79 0.51
N MET A 169 5.47 -10.18 1.25
CA MET A 169 4.10 -9.68 1.08
C MET A 169 3.99 -8.16 1.28
N VAL A 170 4.74 -7.60 2.24
CA VAL A 170 4.77 -6.15 2.48
C VAL A 170 5.33 -5.44 1.26
N ALA A 171 6.44 -5.94 0.72
CA ALA A 171 7.10 -5.34 -0.42
C ALA A 171 6.32 -5.44 -1.72
N THR A 172 5.80 -6.64 -2.03
CA THR A 172 5.03 -6.88 -3.26
C THR A 172 3.75 -6.05 -3.25
N THR A 173 3.06 -5.99 -2.12
CA THR A 173 1.84 -5.19 -1.96
C THR A 173 2.12 -3.70 -2.05
N LEU A 174 3.20 -3.21 -1.43
CA LEU A 174 3.57 -1.79 -1.50
C LEU A 174 3.97 -1.37 -2.92
N ALA A 175 4.80 -2.18 -3.60
CA ALA A 175 5.19 -1.95 -4.98
C ALA A 175 3.96 -1.97 -5.92
N ALA A 176 3.05 -2.92 -5.72
CA ALA A 176 1.79 -2.98 -6.45
C ALA A 176 0.92 -1.74 -6.20
N ALA A 177 0.77 -1.33 -4.94
CA ALA A 177 0.00 -0.14 -4.58
C ALA A 177 0.55 1.13 -5.25
N TRP A 178 1.87 1.34 -5.19
CA TRP A 178 2.53 2.47 -5.87
C TRP A 178 2.28 2.46 -7.38
N ALA A 179 2.47 1.31 -8.04
CA ALA A 179 2.23 1.18 -9.48
C ALA A 179 0.74 1.34 -9.87
N LEU A 180 -0.19 0.86 -9.05
CA LEU A 180 -1.62 1.04 -9.28
C LEU A 180 -2.04 2.51 -9.09
N MET A 181 -1.48 3.23 -8.12
CA MET A 181 -1.76 4.65 -7.88
C MET A 181 -1.33 5.56 -9.04
N GLN A 182 -0.47 5.08 -9.94
CA GLN A 182 -0.11 5.76 -11.19
C GLN A 182 -1.11 5.49 -12.34
N GLN A 183 -2.01 4.51 -12.21
CA GLN A 183 -2.98 4.13 -13.24
C GLN A 183 -4.31 4.85 -13.05
N VAL A 184 -4.34 6.12 -13.46
CA VAL A 184 -5.51 7.03 -13.34
C VAL A 184 -6.80 6.54 -14.00
N THR A 185 -6.72 5.55 -14.91
CA THR A 185 -7.89 4.92 -15.52
C THR A 185 -8.56 3.89 -14.60
N LEU A 186 -7.79 3.26 -13.72
CA LEU A 186 -8.22 2.20 -12.82
C LEU A 186 -8.48 2.71 -11.40
N VAL A 187 -7.69 3.68 -10.94
CA VAL A 187 -7.69 4.18 -9.57
C VAL A 187 -8.22 5.61 -9.52
N ASP A 188 -9.14 5.87 -8.59
CA ASP A 188 -9.57 7.21 -8.20
C ASP A 188 -8.75 7.69 -6.99
N ARG A 189 -8.30 8.95 -7.03
CA ARG A 189 -7.56 9.59 -5.94
C ARG A 189 -8.28 10.86 -5.58
N ARG A 190 -8.86 10.90 -4.37
CA ARG A 190 -9.64 12.05 -3.91
C ARG A 190 -9.19 12.52 -2.53
N PRO A 191 -9.19 13.85 -2.28
CA PRO A 191 -8.92 14.35 -0.94
C PRO A 191 -10.03 13.91 0.03
N ALA A 192 -9.63 13.44 1.20
CA ALA A 192 -10.52 13.27 2.34
C ALA A 192 -10.51 14.56 3.16
N PRO A 193 -11.68 15.14 3.46
CA PRO A 193 -11.73 16.22 4.42
C PRO A 193 -11.31 15.70 5.79
N ALA A 194 -10.47 16.44 6.51
CA ALA A 194 -10.23 16.16 7.91
C ALA A 194 -11.50 16.43 8.73
N ASP A 195 -11.65 15.73 9.85
CA ASP A 195 -12.75 16.05 10.76
C ASP A 195 -12.57 17.43 11.41
N LYS A 196 -13.68 18.01 11.88
CA LYS A 196 -13.72 19.37 12.46
C LYS A 196 -12.76 19.54 13.64
N SER A 197 -12.62 18.52 14.50
CA SER A 197 -11.72 18.57 15.66
C SER A 197 -10.26 18.63 15.24
N THR A 198 -9.86 17.82 14.27
CA THR A 198 -8.51 17.82 13.69
C THR A 198 -8.24 19.16 13.02
N ALA A 199 -9.14 19.65 12.16
CA ALA A 199 -8.99 20.96 11.52
C ALA A 199 -8.80 22.10 12.54
N ARG A 200 -9.60 22.12 13.63
CA ARG A 200 -9.45 23.09 14.71
C ARG A 200 -8.12 22.96 15.47
N ALA A 201 -7.65 21.74 15.71
CA ALA A 201 -6.37 21.51 16.38
C ALA A 201 -5.19 22.08 15.57
N TYR A 202 -5.18 21.86 14.26
CA TYR A 202 -4.17 22.41 13.36
C TYR A 202 -4.22 23.94 13.27
N ALA A 203 -5.43 24.51 13.15
CA ALA A 203 -5.61 25.96 13.15
C ALA A 203 -5.08 26.62 14.44
N ARG A 204 -5.33 26.01 15.61
CA ARG A 204 -4.79 26.50 16.90
C ARG A 204 -3.27 26.47 16.98
N ARG A 205 -2.63 25.51 16.33
CA ARG A 205 -1.16 25.40 16.23
C ARG A 205 -0.57 26.26 15.12
N GLN A 206 -1.40 26.99 14.37
CA GLN A 206 -0.99 27.74 13.17
C GLN A 206 -0.26 26.86 12.14
N GLN A 207 -0.65 25.59 12.05
CA GLN A 207 -0.08 24.62 11.11
C GLN A 207 -1.06 24.33 9.97
N PRO A 208 -0.56 24.13 8.74
CA PRO A 208 -1.40 23.70 7.63
C PRO A 208 -1.97 22.30 7.91
N LEU A 209 -3.26 22.13 7.64
CA LEU A 209 -3.90 20.82 7.77
C LEU A 209 -3.35 19.88 6.67
N PRO A 210 -2.75 18.73 7.01
CA PRO A 210 -2.31 17.76 6.02
C PRO A 210 -3.52 17.16 5.30
N GLY A 211 -3.46 17.14 3.98
CA GLY A 211 -4.44 16.42 3.16
C GLY A 211 -4.29 14.91 3.34
N VAL A 212 -5.41 14.19 3.32
CA VAL A 212 -5.43 12.73 3.20
C VAL A 212 -5.90 12.39 1.81
N THR A 213 -5.17 11.56 1.07
CA THR A 213 -5.61 11.06 -0.24
C THR A 213 -6.27 9.69 -0.05
N ILE A 214 -7.57 9.61 -0.30
CA ILE A 214 -8.26 8.32 -0.43
C ILE A 214 -7.94 7.74 -1.81
N VAL A 215 -7.44 6.51 -1.81
CA VAL A 215 -7.12 5.70 -2.98
C VAL A 215 -8.18 4.61 -3.08
N ASP A 216 -8.98 4.66 -4.13
CA ASP A 216 -10.09 3.73 -4.34
C ASP A 216 -10.12 3.29 -5.81
N LEU A 217 -10.88 2.24 -6.10
CA LEU A 217 -11.04 1.77 -7.47
C LEU A 217 -12.12 2.56 -8.19
N ARG A 218 -11.84 2.90 -9.44
CA ARG A 218 -12.76 3.65 -10.27
C ARG A 218 -13.95 2.76 -10.61
N ARG A 219 -15.17 3.24 -10.30
CA ARG A 219 -16.45 2.51 -10.40
C ARG A 219 -16.83 2.00 -11.80
N ALA A 220 -16.00 2.22 -12.83
CA ALA A 220 -16.29 1.86 -14.22
C ALA A 220 -15.00 1.63 -15.04
N TYR A 221 -14.09 0.78 -14.58
CA TYR A 221 -13.10 0.22 -15.50
C TYR A 221 -13.80 -0.78 -16.43
N VAL A 222 -14.28 -0.29 -17.57
CA VAL A 222 -14.58 -1.14 -18.72
C VAL A 222 -13.27 -1.18 -19.52
N PRO A 223 -12.58 -2.32 -19.59
CA PRO A 223 -11.41 -2.41 -20.45
C PRO A 223 -11.84 -2.07 -21.89
N ASP A 224 -11.26 -1.03 -22.49
CA ASP A 224 -11.48 -0.69 -23.90
C ASP A 224 -10.69 -1.68 -24.77
N TYR A 225 -11.18 -2.92 -24.84
CA TYR A 225 -10.63 -3.93 -25.74
C TYR A 225 -11.32 -3.82 -27.09
N ARG A 226 -10.92 -2.83 -27.89
CA ARG A 226 -11.08 -2.90 -29.34
C ARG A 226 -9.87 -3.62 -29.94
N GLU A 227 -9.76 -4.93 -29.71
CA GLU A 227 -8.95 -5.80 -30.57
C GLU A 227 -9.90 -6.54 -31.52
N GLU A 228 -9.60 -6.44 -32.81
CA GLU A 228 -10.37 -6.91 -33.95
C GLU A 228 -10.79 -8.38 -33.82
N GLU A 229 -11.98 -8.66 -34.35
CA GLU A 229 -12.64 -9.96 -34.46
C GLU A 229 -11.72 -11.19 -34.36
N GLY A 230 -11.63 -11.78 -33.17
CA GLY A 230 -11.52 -13.24 -32.98
C GLY A 230 -10.32 -13.98 -33.60
N ALA A 231 -9.24 -13.29 -33.98
CA ALA A 231 -8.05 -13.92 -34.56
C ALA A 231 -6.79 -13.62 -33.71
N ASP A 232 -6.16 -14.69 -33.20
CA ASP A 232 -4.77 -14.67 -32.73
C ASP A 232 -3.84 -14.23 -33.88
N PRO A 233 -2.67 -13.58 -33.66
CA PRO A 233 -1.64 -13.38 -34.68
C PRO A 233 -1.25 -14.63 -35.49
N ALA A 234 -1.58 -15.84 -35.01
CA ALA A 234 -1.43 -17.12 -35.71
C ALA A 234 -2.69 -17.60 -36.48
N GLY A 235 -3.74 -16.78 -36.60
CA GLY A 235 -4.98 -17.11 -37.32
C GLY A 235 -5.92 -18.09 -36.60
N ARG A 236 -5.70 -18.36 -35.31
CA ARG A 236 -6.51 -19.33 -34.55
C ARG A 236 -7.85 -18.73 -34.15
N ARG A 237 -8.94 -19.28 -34.70
CA ARG A 237 -10.32 -18.87 -34.36
C ARG A 237 -10.80 -19.58 -33.11
N TYR A 238 -11.08 -18.82 -32.05
CA TYR A 238 -11.59 -19.36 -30.79
C TYR A 238 -13.09 -19.62 -30.85
N ARG A 239 -13.60 -20.63 -30.12
CA ARG A 239 -15.03 -21.00 -30.07
C ARG A 239 -15.72 -20.73 -28.73
N HIS A 240 -14.93 -20.33 -27.73
CA HIS A 240 -15.41 -20.06 -26.38
C HIS A 240 -14.83 -18.73 -25.90
N ARG A 241 -15.48 -18.14 -24.91
CA ARG A 241 -14.94 -17.04 -24.09
C ARG A 241 -14.27 -17.61 -22.84
N TRP A 242 -13.27 -16.93 -22.30
CA TRP A 242 -12.69 -17.29 -21.00
C TRP A 242 -12.28 -16.05 -20.22
N VAL A 243 -12.28 -16.16 -18.88
CA VAL A 243 -11.79 -15.10 -18.00
C VAL A 243 -10.27 -15.14 -17.99
N VAL A 244 -9.65 -14.05 -18.43
CA VAL A 244 -8.24 -13.77 -18.20
C VAL A 244 -8.13 -13.11 -16.83
N THR A 245 -7.39 -13.73 -15.91
CA THR A 245 -7.11 -13.13 -14.60
C THR A 245 -6.33 -11.83 -14.79
N GLY A 246 -6.49 -10.91 -13.83
CA GLY A 246 -5.64 -9.71 -13.82
C GLY A 246 -4.18 -10.11 -13.81
N HIS A 247 -3.33 -9.31 -14.46
CA HIS A 247 -1.90 -9.59 -14.60
C HIS A 247 -1.10 -8.31 -14.89
N TRP A 248 0.19 -8.38 -14.62
CA TRP A 248 1.14 -7.32 -14.95
C TRP A 248 1.62 -7.39 -16.40
N ARG A 249 1.75 -6.23 -17.06
CA ARG A 249 2.36 -6.07 -18.39
C ARG A 249 3.38 -4.94 -18.36
N ASP A 250 4.50 -5.11 -19.07
CA ASP A 250 5.42 -3.99 -19.35
C ASP A 250 4.94 -3.21 -20.57
N GLN A 251 4.41 -2.01 -20.33
CA GLN A 251 3.83 -1.14 -21.35
C GLN A 251 4.87 -0.13 -21.84
N ALA A 252 5.07 -0.10 -23.17
CA ALA A 252 5.89 0.92 -23.83
C ALA A 252 5.25 2.31 -23.70
N HIS A 253 6.05 3.34 -23.39
CA HIS A 253 5.62 4.73 -23.29
C HIS A 253 6.78 5.71 -23.55
N GLY A 254 6.51 7.01 -23.47
CA GLY A 254 7.50 8.07 -23.73
C GLY A 254 7.77 8.30 -25.22
N PRO A 255 8.70 9.22 -25.55
CA PRO A 255 9.15 9.45 -26.93
C PRO A 255 9.59 8.14 -27.57
N ASP A 256 9.11 7.88 -28.80
CA ASP A 256 9.40 6.69 -29.58
C ASP A 256 9.15 5.34 -28.87
N ARG A 257 8.31 5.33 -27.82
CA ARG A 257 8.01 4.13 -27.00
C ARG A 257 9.26 3.49 -26.36
N ALA A 258 10.32 4.28 -26.15
CA ALA A 258 11.59 3.80 -25.62
C ALA A 258 11.51 3.42 -24.12
N LEU A 259 10.59 4.02 -23.36
CA LEU A 259 10.47 3.80 -21.91
C LEU A 259 9.47 2.69 -21.60
N ARG A 260 9.66 1.99 -20.48
CA ARG A 260 8.76 0.91 -20.01
C ARG A 260 8.16 1.25 -18.65
N ARG A 261 6.87 1.00 -18.47
CA ARG A 261 6.17 1.13 -17.18
C ARG A 261 5.39 -0.14 -16.85
N ARG A 262 5.21 -0.45 -15.56
CA ARG A 262 4.35 -1.56 -15.13
C ARG A 262 2.92 -1.09 -15.34
N GLN A 263 2.11 -1.88 -16.03
CA GLN A 263 0.68 -1.66 -16.07
C GLN A 263 -0.03 -2.91 -15.58
N TRP A 264 -0.94 -2.72 -14.64
CA TRP A 264 -1.84 -3.78 -14.22
C TRP A 264 -2.98 -3.83 -15.23
N ILE A 265 -3.21 -4.99 -15.80
CA ILE A 265 -4.36 -5.28 -16.65
C ILE A 265 -5.37 -5.99 -15.75
N PRO A 266 -6.52 -5.37 -15.41
CA PRO A 266 -7.56 -6.02 -14.62
C PRO A 266 -8.08 -7.27 -15.31
N ALA A 267 -8.75 -8.15 -14.56
CA ALA A 267 -9.37 -9.33 -15.14
C ALA A 267 -10.40 -8.93 -16.21
N TYR A 268 -10.40 -9.64 -17.34
CA TYR A 268 -11.31 -9.39 -18.46
C TYR A 268 -11.69 -10.68 -19.16
N VAL A 269 -12.74 -10.64 -19.98
CA VAL A 269 -13.16 -11.80 -20.78
C VAL A 269 -12.56 -11.68 -22.17
N LYS A 270 -11.86 -12.73 -22.62
CA LYS A 270 -11.35 -12.86 -23.99
C LYS A 270 -12.17 -13.89 -24.76
N GLY A 271 -12.28 -13.71 -26.08
CA GLY A 271 -12.96 -14.64 -26.99
C GLY A 271 -14.05 -13.95 -27.81
N PRO A 272 -14.65 -14.64 -28.80
CA PRO A 272 -15.64 -14.05 -29.69
C PRO A 272 -16.91 -13.62 -28.95
N ASP A 273 -17.48 -12.50 -29.36
CA ASP A 273 -18.76 -12.03 -28.85
C ASP A 273 -19.85 -13.09 -29.06
N GLY A 274 -20.68 -13.28 -28.03
CA GLY A 274 -21.77 -14.28 -28.03
C GLY A 274 -21.34 -15.74 -27.80
N ALA A 275 -20.05 -16.08 -27.79
CA ALA A 275 -19.61 -17.46 -27.56
C ALA A 275 -19.84 -17.93 -26.09
N PRO A 276 -20.00 -19.24 -25.81
CA PRO A 276 -20.14 -19.73 -24.44
C PRO A 276 -18.91 -19.41 -23.57
N LEU A 277 -19.13 -18.98 -22.32
CA LEU A 277 -18.04 -18.72 -21.37
C LEU A 277 -17.58 -20.04 -20.75
N LEU A 278 -16.29 -20.35 -20.86
CA LEU A 278 -15.65 -21.44 -20.13
C LEU A 278 -15.73 -21.10 -18.64
N ALA A 279 -16.51 -21.90 -17.90
CA ALA A 279 -16.54 -21.83 -16.46
C ALA A 279 -15.20 -22.36 -15.93
N THR A 280 -14.34 -21.45 -15.47
CA THR A 280 -13.22 -21.80 -14.60
C THR A 280 -13.72 -21.78 -13.16
N GLU A 281 -13.22 -22.67 -12.29
CA GLU A 281 -13.62 -22.74 -10.87
C GLU A 281 -13.37 -21.42 -10.11
N LYS A 282 -12.52 -20.53 -10.62
CA LYS A 282 -12.20 -19.23 -10.01
C LYS A 282 -13.06 -18.12 -10.60
N VAL A 283 -14.29 -18.00 -10.10
CA VAL A 283 -15.08 -16.78 -10.26
C VAL A 283 -14.61 -15.75 -9.22
N ASN A 284 -13.75 -14.81 -9.64
CA ASN A 284 -13.51 -13.60 -8.85
C ASN A 284 -14.73 -12.70 -8.99
N VAL A 285 -15.71 -12.87 -8.11
CA VAL A 285 -16.88 -11.99 -8.03
C VAL A 285 -16.39 -10.64 -7.51
N TRP A 286 -16.15 -9.70 -8.42
CA TRP A 286 -16.06 -8.29 -8.05
C TRP A 286 -17.47 -7.85 -7.64
N ARG A 287 -17.71 -7.69 -6.33
CA ARG A 287 -19.01 -7.24 -5.83
C ARG A 287 -19.17 -5.74 -6.15
N ARG A 288 -20.36 -5.39 -6.62
CA ARG A 288 -20.77 -4.03 -7.03
C ARG A 288 -21.11 -3.15 -5.83
#